data_AF-A0A2H9N937-F1
#
_entry.id   AF-A0A2H9N937-F1
#
_cell.length_a   1.000
_cell.length_b   1.000
_cell.length_c   1.000
_cell.angle_alpha   90.00
_cell.angle_beta   90.00
_cell.angle_gamma   90.00
#
_symmetry.space_group_name_H-M   'P 1'
#
loop_
_entity.id
_entity.type
_entity.pdbx_description
1 polymer ?
#
loop_
_entity_poly.entity_id
_entity_poly.type
_entity_poly.pdbx_seq_one_letter_code
_entity_poly.pdbx_strand_id
1 'polypeptide(L)'
;PIPVKAIHVNQTINGINREVPFQIEDWASNYKIPLGLTNNASVFGNRHMLVFLVNSNVSKVKIWWNGSDTATQTPLAYTNKHFTYDLTQKTISNGILRLKIDSDNDDPFRIVSTRVNTMTTATAVFMRTNGKYASYGWSEPMYAVLNGTVRAVLHHEVEWSGGITNPPCPNVYAHIVLTLPANATYYTYQLRLMFINSSRSRTITDLYPIRLSFSGGQPRTENGTANGYPIVSTATGLFYNFSTSYSQHHWSQLNSSLTRGAGIMFTDAANQMLYFFDAIAGNTTGALNVASGAIELCPVTTRASVSFTYPLDVIWYGAVVTFDGTTPIYNSSNKSGLWITVEYPPTITVTTES
;
A
#
# COMPACT_ATOMS: atom_id res chain seq x y z
N PRO A 1 15.59 24.68 15.33
CA PRO A 1 15.90 23.60 14.34
C PRO A 1 17.04 24.04 13.43
N ILE A 2 18.18 23.34 13.47
CA ILE A 2 19.28 23.60 12.53
C ILE A 2 18.90 22.88 11.22
N PRO A 3 18.81 23.57 10.09
CA PRO A 3 18.52 22.94 8.80
C PRO A 3 19.62 21.95 8.44
N VAL A 4 19.28 20.66 8.35
CA VAL A 4 20.23 19.62 7.92
C VAL A 4 20.27 19.61 6.39
N LYS A 5 21.47 19.79 5.84
CA LYS A 5 21.78 19.88 4.41
C LYS A 5 22.71 18.74 4.00
N ALA A 6 22.80 18.42 2.71
CA ALA A 6 23.73 17.43 2.17
C ALA A 6 23.70 16.10 2.96
N ILE A 7 22.53 15.47 2.96
CA ILE A 7 22.31 14.20 3.66
C ILE A 7 22.97 13.08 2.86
N HIS A 8 23.51 12.10 3.58
CA HIS A 8 24.05 10.87 3.04
C HIS A 8 23.42 9.68 3.77
N VAL A 9 23.16 8.60 3.01
CA VAL A 9 22.63 7.35 3.55
C VAL A 9 23.57 6.22 3.22
N ASN A 10 24.10 5.58 4.25
CA ASN A 10 25.01 4.45 4.16
C ASN A 10 24.36 3.18 4.69
N GLN A 11 24.60 2.06 4.01
CA GLN A 11 24.18 0.74 4.44
C GLN A 11 25.38 -0.18 4.58
N THR A 12 25.40 -0.96 5.66
CA THR A 12 26.29 -2.11 5.79
C THR A 12 25.58 -3.33 5.21
N ILE A 13 26.01 -3.76 4.03
CA ILE A 13 25.42 -4.88 3.29
C ILE A 13 26.46 -5.99 3.22
N ASN A 14 26.17 -7.15 3.81
CA ASN A 14 27.13 -8.26 3.94
C ASN A 14 28.49 -7.81 4.52
N GLY A 15 28.46 -6.97 5.56
CA GLY A 15 29.65 -6.43 6.22
C GLY A 15 30.35 -5.27 5.49
N ILE A 16 29.90 -4.91 4.28
CA ILE A 16 30.49 -3.82 3.49
C ILE A 16 29.65 -2.56 3.62
N ASN A 17 30.23 -1.49 4.18
CA ASN A 17 29.60 -0.19 4.25
C ASN A 17 29.70 0.55 2.91
N ARG A 18 28.57 0.99 2.37
CA ARG A 18 28.50 1.78 1.12
C ARG A 18 27.39 2.81 1.18
N GLU A 19 27.56 3.92 0.48
CA GLU A 19 26.48 4.87 0.26
C GLU A 19 25.47 4.27 -0.72
N VAL A 20 24.18 4.51 -0.47
CA VAL A 20 23.08 3.91 -1.24
C VAL A 20 22.16 4.98 -1.79
N PRO A 21 21.38 4.66 -2.84
CA PRO A 21 20.34 5.56 -3.31
C PRO A 21 19.27 5.80 -2.24
N PHE A 22 18.81 7.03 -2.14
CA PHE A 22 17.74 7.46 -1.25
C PHE A 22 16.94 8.58 -1.90
N GLN A 23 15.84 9.01 -1.30
CA GLN A 23 15.12 10.21 -1.70
C GLN A 23 14.63 10.97 -0.48
N ILE A 24 14.55 12.30 -0.62
CA ILE A 24 13.92 13.17 0.36
C ILE A 24 12.61 13.62 -0.26
N GLU A 25 11.51 13.36 0.42
CA GLU A 25 10.17 13.64 -0.07
C GLU A 25 9.50 14.69 0.80
N ASP A 26 8.75 15.59 0.19
CA ASP A 26 7.93 16.57 0.88
C ASP A 26 6.57 15.95 1.21
N TRP A 27 6.13 16.08 2.45
CA TRP A 27 4.87 15.54 2.93
C TRP A 27 4.11 16.53 3.83
N ALA A 28 2.79 16.49 3.73
CA ALA A 28 1.86 17.25 4.56
C ALA A 28 0.97 16.33 5.41
N SER A 29 0.19 16.95 6.28
CA SER A 29 -0.84 16.29 7.08
C SER A 29 -0.30 15.11 7.90
N ASN A 30 0.77 15.35 8.66
CA ASN A 30 1.47 14.32 9.45
C ASN A 30 1.88 13.11 8.60
N TYR A 31 2.52 13.35 7.45
CA TYR A 31 3.02 12.32 6.55
C TYR A 31 1.94 11.44 5.91
N LYS A 32 0.73 11.99 5.73
CA LYS A 32 -0.38 11.31 5.05
C LYS A 32 -0.55 11.73 3.59
N ILE A 33 -0.08 12.92 3.22
CA ILE A 33 -0.23 13.47 1.86
C ILE A 33 1.15 13.76 1.28
N PRO A 34 1.61 13.02 0.26
CA PRO A 34 2.86 13.34 -0.43
C PRO A 34 2.67 14.60 -1.27
N LEU A 35 3.67 15.48 -1.29
CA LEU A 35 3.65 16.73 -2.03
C LEU A 35 4.65 16.74 -3.18
N GLY A 36 5.79 16.06 -3.03
CA GLY A 36 6.86 16.16 -4.02
C GLY A 36 8.13 15.42 -3.64
N LEU A 37 9.06 15.39 -4.59
CA LEU A 37 10.46 15.04 -4.37
C LEU A 37 11.25 16.32 -4.10
N THR A 38 11.98 16.39 -2.99
CA THR A 38 12.92 17.48 -2.75
C THR A 38 14.10 17.31 -3.72
N ASN A 39 14.39 18.34 -4.51
CA ASN A 39 15.39 18.30 -5.59
C ASN A 39 16.84 18.25 -5.04
N ASN A 40 17.83 18.43 -5.91
CA ASN A 40 19.27 18.46 -5.63
C ASN A 40 19.72 19.45 -4.54
N ALA A 41 18.84 20.32 -4.05
CA ALA A 41 19.05 21.16 -2.88
C ALA A 41 17.93 20.91 -1.86
N SER A 42 18.28 20.45 -0.66
CA SER A 42 17.28 20.15 0.39
C SER A 42 17.69 20.68 1.75
N VAL A 43 16.71 21.21 2.48
CA VAL A 43 16.81 21.55 3.90
C VAL A 43 15.85 20.64 4.64
N PHE A 44 16.38 19.63 5.31
CA PHE A 44 15.56 18.64 6.00
C PHE A 44 14.93 19.23 7.27
N GLY A 45 13.68 18.85 7.52
CA GLY A 45 12.82 19.43 8.57
C GLY A 45 11.57 18.57 8.79
N ASN A 46 10.63 19.04 9.62
CA ASN A 46 9.46 18.27 10.07
C ASN A 46 8.37 17.99 9.01
N ARG A 47 8.62 18.34 7.74
CA ARG A 47 7.74 18.08 6.59
C ARG A 47 8.40 17.21 5.54
N HIS A 48 9.55 16.62 5.86
CA HIS A 48 10.33 15.82 4.94
C HIS A 48 10.39 14.37 5.41
N MET A 49 10.30 13.43 4.47
CA MET A 49 10.59 12.02 4.70
C MET A 49 11.90 11.65 4.00
N LEU A 50 12.80 11.01 4.73
CA LEU A 50 13.96 10.35 4.14
C LEU A 50 13.59 8.89 3.84
N VAL A 51 13.74 8.49 2.58
CA VAL A 51 13.32 7.16 2.11
C VAL A 51 14.48 6.46 1.43
N PHE A 52 14.70 5.21 1.78
CA PHE A 52 15.72 4.32 1.21
C PHE A 52 15.21 2.87 1.28
N LEU A 53 15.72 2.00 0.41
CA LEU A 53 15.32 0.59 0.41
C LEU A 53 16.23 -0.25 1.30
N VAL A 54 15.65 -1.20 2.02
CA VAL A 54 16.37 -2.15 2.87
C VAL A 54 15.99 -3.57 2.47
N ASN A 55 16.94 -4.50 2.54
CA ASN A 55 16.71 -5.92 2.34
C ASN A 55 17.35 -6.73 3.48
N SER A 56 17.15 -8.05 3.48
CA SER A 56 17.63 -8.95 4.54
C SER A 56 19.15 -9.01 4.72
N ASN A 57 19.92 -8.46 3.77
CA ASN A 57 21.39 -8.44 3.83
C ASN A 57 21.94 -7.16 4.50
N VAL A 58 21.06 -6.20 4.81
CA VAL A 58 21.42 -4.94 5.48
C VAL A 58 21.44 -5.15 6.98
N SER A 59 22.60 -4.93 7.62
CA SER A 59 22.76 -5.07 9.08
C SER A 59 22.80 -3.73 9.82
N LYS A 60 23.15 -2.63 9.14
CA LYS A 60 23.21 -1.29 9.73
C LYS A 60 22.87 -0.24 8.67
N VAL A 61 22.13 0.78 9.08
CA VAL A 61 21.93 2.02 8.30
C VAL A 61 22.53 3.18 9.10
N LYS A 62 23.36 3.99 8.45
CA LYS A 62 23.91 5.23 8.99
C LYS A 62 23.41 6.41 8.15
N ILE A 63 22.78 7.38 8.80
CA ILE A 63 22.38 8.65 8.19
C ILE A 63 23.31 9.71 8.77
N TRP A 64 23.94 10.50 7.90
CA TRP A 64 24.85 11.55 8.32
C TRP A 64 24.78 12.72 7.34
N TRP A 65 25.29 13.87 7.75
CA TRP A 65 25.45 15.05 6.91
C TRP A 65 26.86 15.58 7.09
N ASN A 66 27.42 16.19 6.05
CA ASN A 66 28.82 16.66 6.08
C ASN A 66 29.01 18.01 6.81
N GLY A 67 27.95 18.57 7.40
CA GLY A 67 27.99 19.87 8.09
C GLY A 67 28.17 21.07 7.15
N SER A 68 28.08 20.88 5.84
CA SER A 68 28.24 21.96 4.85
C SER A 68 27.06 22.92 4.88
N ASP A 69 27.36 24.21 4.69
CA ASP A 69 26.34 25.23 4.44
C ASP A 69 25.71 25.13 3.04
N THR A 70 26.31 24.34 2.14
CA THR A 70 25.74 24.06 0.82
C THR A 70 24.63 23.02 0.91
N ALA A 71 23.48 23.30 0.30
CA ALA A 71 22.33 22.40 0.31
C ALA A 71 22.44 21.26 -0.73
N THR A 72 23.53 21.19 -1.49
CA THR A 72 23.70 20.27 -2.62
C THR A 72 23.75 18.82 -2.16
N GLN A 73 22.83 18.00 -2.67
CA GLN A 73 22.76 16.57 -2.40
C GLN A 73 23.71 15.78 -3.30
N THR A 74 24.06 14.58 -2.85
CA THR A 74 24.68 13.56 -3.70
C THR A 74 23.74 13.16 -4.86
N PRO A 75 24.26 12.81 -6.05
CA PRO A 75 23.44 12.26 -7.14
C PRO A 75 22.62 11.02 -6.76
N LEU A 76 23.01 10.32 -5.68
CA LEU A 76 22.26 9.20 -5.12
C LEU A 76 20.89 9.61 -4.51
N ALA A 77 20.63 10.90 -4.30
CA ALA A 77 19.38 11.40 -3.74
C ALA A 77 18.30 11.73 -4.80
N TYR A 78 18.70 11.98 -6.05
CA TYR A 78 17.81 12.55 -7.07
C TYR A 78 18.00 11.98 -8.49
N THR A 79 19.00 11.13 -8.72
CA THR A 79 19.15 10.46 -10.02
C THR A 79 18.20 9.28 -10.13
N ASN A 80 17.19 9.37 -11.00
CA ASN A 80 16.34 8.22 -11.34
C ASN A 80 17.13 7.17 -12.14
N LYS A 81 17.05 5.90 -11.71
CA LYS A 81 17.63 4.75 -12.42
C LYS A 81 16.63 3.63 -12.74
N HIS A 82 15.43 3.71 -12.18
CA HIS A 82 14.51 2.57 -12.12
C HIS A 82 13.16 2.85 -12.78
N PHE A 83 12.73 4.11 -12.79
CA PHE A 83 11.36 4.44 -13.12
C PHE A 83 11.21 5.01 -14.52
N THR A 84 10.20 4.52 -15.24
CA THR A 84 9.73 5.10 -16.50
C THR A 84 8.24 5.38 -16.37
N TYR A 85 7.76 6.40 -17.09
CA TYR A 85 6.37 6.80 -17.06
C TYR A 85 5.89 7.20 -18.46
N ASP A 86 4.60 7.03 -18.68
CA ASP A 86 3.87 7.53 -19.85
C ASP A 86 2.54 8.09 -19.34
N LEU A 87 2.43 9.42 -19.31
CA LEU A 87 1.24 10.10 -18.79
C LEU A 87 0.06 9.97 -19.73
N THR A 88 0.29 9.84 -21.04
CA THR A 88 -0.77 9.62 -22.03
C THR A 88 -1.41 8.25 -21.84
N GLN A 89 -0.59 7.23 -21.56
CA GLN A 89 -1.07 5.88 -21.26
C GLN A 89 -1.39 5.66 -19.77
N LYS A 90 -1.20 6.69 -18.94
CA LYS A 90 -1.36 6.65 -17.47
C LYS A 90 -0.60 5.50 -16.81
N THR A 91 0.65 5.28 -17.23
CA THR A 91 1.50 4.19 -16.73
C THR A 91 2.74 4.66 -15.98
N ILE A 92 3.13 3.88 -14.97
CA ILE A 92 4.39 4.00 -14.23
C ILE A 92 5.00 2.60 -14.10
N SER A 93 6.29 2.47 -14.35
CA SER A 93 7.02 1.19 -14.28
C SER A 93 8.30 1.36 -13.51
N ASN A 94 8.69 0.36 -12.72
CA ASN A 94 10.02 0.26 -12.10
C ASN A 94 10.96 -0.72 -12.85
N GLY A 95 10.60 -1.10 -14.08
CA GLY A 95 11.27 -2.13 -14.89
C GLY A 95 10.89 -3.57 -14.52
N ILE A 96 10.21 -3.78 -13.39
CA ILE A 96 9.76 -5.06 -12.87
C ILE A 96 8.22 -5.14 -12.90
N LEU A 97 7.56 -4.20 -12.27
CA LEU A 97 6.12 -4.05 -12.25
C LEU A 97 5.74 -2.77 -12.97
N ARG A 98 4.74 -2.86 -13.86
CA ARG A 98 4.08 -1.71 -14.48
C ARG A 98 2.70 -1.53 -13.85
N LEU A 99 2.41 -0.33 -13.39
CA LEU A 99 1.07 0.09 -12.97
C LEU A 99 0.44 0.89 -14.10
N LYS A 100 -0.83 0.64 -14.39
CA LYS A 100 -1.67 1.44 -15.27
C LYS A 100 -2.89 1.90 -14.49
N ILE A 101 -3.18 3.20 -14.50
CA ILE A 101 -4.51 3.70 -14.10
C ILE A 101 -5.44 3.41 -15.27
N ASP A 102 -6.40 2.53 -15.05
CA ASP A 102 -7.31 2.02 -16.10
C ASP A 102 -8.74 2.52 -15.85
N SER A 103 -8.86 3.84 -15.72
CA SER A 103 -10.11 4.53 -15.38
C SER A 103 -10.15 5.90 -16.05
N ASP A 104 -11.36 6.32 -16.42
CA ASP A 104 -11.68 7.67 -16.89
C ASP A 104 -13.04 8.12 -16.33
N ASN A 105 -13.21 9.44 -16.11
CA ASN A 105 -14.48 10.06 -15.71
C ASN A 105 -15.20 9.29 -14.57
N ASP A 106 -16.44 8.83 -14.82
CA ASP A 106 -17.28 8.13 -13.85
C ASP A 106 -16.90 6.64 -13.63
N ASP A 107 -15.88 6.11 -14.31
CA ASP A 107 -15.45 4.73 -14.10
C ASP A 107 -14.84 4.52 -12.70
N PRO A 108 -15.06 3.35 -12.07
CA PRO A 108 -14.38 2.98 -10.85
C PRO A 108 -12.87 3.19 -10.94
N PHE A 109 -12.28 3.86 -9.95
CA PHE A 109 -10.83 4.04 -9.85
C PHE A 109 -10.15 2.68 -9.70
N ARG A 110 -9.34 2.30 -10.69
CA ARG A 110 -8.69 0.99 -10.74
C ARG A 110 -7.26 1.07 -11.25
N ILE A 111 -6.44 0.17 -10.72
CA ILE A 111 -5.04 0.01 -11.08
C ILE A 111 -4.84 -1.40 -11.61
N VAL A 112 -4.30 -1.49 -12.82
CA VAL A 112 -3.83 -2.74 -13.40
C VAL A 112 -2.34 -2.85 -13.17
N SER A 113 -1.91 -3.84 -12.37
CA SER A 113 -0.51 -4.17 -12.17
C SER A 113 -0.10 -5.31 -13.09
N THR A 114 0.91 -5.08 -13.92
CA THR A 114 1.42 -6.03 -14.92
C THR A 114 2.88 -6.35 -14.63
N ARG A 115 3.20 -7.64 -14.59
CA ARG A 115 4.59 -8.09 -14.53
C ARG A 115 5.27 -7.83 -15.88
N VAL A 116 6.26 -6.94 -15.91
CA VAL A 116 6.96 -6.55 -17.14
C VAL A 116 7.58 -7.78 -17.83
N ASN A 117 7.54 -7.84 -19.16
CA ASN A 117 7.96 -8.99 -19.97
C ASN A 117 7.10 -10.25 -19.80
N THR A 118 5.94 -10.17 -19.13
CA THR A 118 4.95 -11.25 -19.10
C THR A 118 3.53 -10.70 -19.33
N MET A 119 2.56 -11.60 -19.46
CA MET A 119 1.15 -11.26 -19.62
C MET A 119 0.37 -11.32 -18.29
N THR A 120 1.07 -11.53 -17.18
CA THR A 120 0.44 -11.68 -15.86
C THR A 120 0.02 -10.32 -15.34
N THR A 121 -1.29 -10.17 -15.18
CA THR A 121 -1.93 -8.93 -14.72
C THR A 121 -2.85 -9.19 -13.55
N ALA A 122 -2.97 -8.21 -12.67
CA ALA A 122 -3.98 -8.16 -11.62
C ALA A 122 -4.62 -6.77 -11.59
N THR A 123 -5.90 -6.72 -11.28
CA THR A 123 -6.66 -5.46 -11.26
C THR A 123 -7.14 -5.18 -9.85
N ALA A 124 -6.72 -4.06 -9.29
CA ALA A 124 -7.23 -3.55 -8.03
C ALA A 124 -8.27 -2.46 -8.29
N VAL A 125 -9.47 -2.59 -7.75
CA VAL A 125 -10.50 -1.55 -7.74
C VAL A 125 -10.65 -1.03 -6.32
N PHE A 126 -10.70 0.28 -6.15
CA PHE A 126 -10.61 0.91 -4.83
C PHE A 126 -11.94 1.52 -4.37
N MET A 127 -12.09 1.65 -3.05
CA MET A 127 -13.11 2.44 -2.37
C MET A 127 -14.54 2.15 -2.80
N ARG A 128 -15.02 0.92 -2.56
CA ARG A 128 -16.45 0.61 -2.63
C ARG A 128 -17.10 0.83 -1.28
N THR A 129 -18.25 1.51 -1.27
CA THR A 129 -19.11 1.64 -0.10
C THR A 129 -20.56 1.47 -0.54
N ASN A 130 -21.33 0.66 0.17
CA ASN A 130 -22.75 0.41 -0.10
C ASN A 130 -23.04 0.02 -1.55
N GLY A 131 -22.29 -0.94 -2.08
CA GLY A 131 -22.44 -1.37 -3.48
C GLY A 131 -21.85 -0.43 -4.53
N LYS A 132 -21.44 0.79 -4.15
CA LYS A 132 -21.00 1.83 -5.09
C LYS A 132 -19.50 2.06 -5.00
N TYR A 133 -18.80 1.83 -6.11
CA TYR A 133 -17.39 2.19 -6.25
C TYR A 133 -17.21 3.70 -6.36
N ALA A 134 -16.13 4.21 -5.77
CA ALA A 134 -15.68 5.55 -6.05
C ALA A 134 -15.16 5.62 -7.48
N SER A 135 -15.64 6.62 -8.22
CA SER A 135 -15.17 6.95 -9.56
C SER A 135 -13.80 7.61 -9.51
N TYR A 136 -13.09 7.49 -10.62
CA TYR A 136 -11.90 8.27 -10.90
C TYR A 136 -12.20 9.79 -10.84
N GLY A 137 -13.38 10.22 -11.27
CA GLY A 137 -13.81 11.62 -11.21
C GLY A 137 -13.28 12.44 -12.39
N TRP A 138 -13.28 13.76 -12.24
CA TRP A 138 -12.94 14.70 -13.32
C TRP A 138 -11.55 15.34 -13.20
N SER A 139 -10.77 14.94 -12.18
CA SER A 139 -9.41 15.42 -11.96
C SER A 139 -8.39 14.31 -12.20
N GLU A 140 -7.26 14.66 -12.80
CA GLU A 140 -6.13 13.74 -12.94
C GLU A 140 -5.44 13.48 -11.58
N PRO A 141 -4.93 12.26 -11.34
CA PRO A 141 -4.11 11.96 -10.17
C PRO A 141 -2.88 12.85 -10.10
N MET A 142 -2.47 13.18 -8.88
CA MET A 142 -1.22 13.89 -8.65
C MET A 142 -0.07 12.89 -8.59
N TYR A 143 0.86 13.02 -9.53
CA TYR A 143 2.08 12.23 -9.55
C TYR A 143 3.19 12.88 -8.72
N ALA A 144 3.04 12.84 -7.40
CA ALA A 144 3.94 13.51 -6.45
C ALA A 144 5.42 13.17 -6.66
N VAL A 145 5.75 11.92 -7.03
CA VAL A 145 7.12 11.50 -7.36
C VAL A 145 7.10 10.59 -8.59
N LEU A 146 7.42 11.12 -9.77
CA LEU A 146 7.53 10.32 -11.01
C LEU A 146 8.95 9.78 -11.27
N ASN A 147 9.95 10.57 -10.92
CA ASN A 147 11.37 10.32 -11.17
C ASN A 147 12.14 10.12 -9.87
N GLY A 148 11.52 9.43 -8.91
CA GLY A 148 12.17 9.09 -7.65
C GLY A 148 13.39 8.20 -7.85
N THR A 149 14.25 8.15 -6.85
CA THR A 149 15.45 7.31 -6.92
C THR A 149 15.18 5.91 -6.35
N VAL A 150 14.29 5.78 -5.37
CA VAL A 150 13.97 4.51 -4.69
C VAL A 150 12.50 4.13 -4.71
N ARG A 151 11.58 5.09 -4.95
CA ARG A 151 10.16 4.81 -5.21
C ARG A 151 9.51 5.93 -6.01
N ALA A 152 8.53 5.56 -6.85
CA ALA A 152 7.56 6.49 -7.39
C ALA A 152 6.34 6.59 -6.47
N VAL A 153 5.68 7.74 -6.44
CA VAL A 153 4.52 8.03 -5.59
C VAL A 153 3.48 8.79 -6.40
N LEU A 154 2.24 8.35 -6.33
CA LEU A 154 1.09 9.09 -6.82
C LEU A 154 -0.01 9.10 -5.76
N HIS A 155 -0.90 10.07 -5.84
CA HIS A 155 -2.11 10.04 -5.04
C HIS A 155 -3.30 10.61 -5.80
N HIS A 156 -4.49 10.25 -5.32
CA HIS A 156 -5.73 10.65 -5.95
C HIS A 156 -6.86 10.83 -4.93
N GLU A 157 -7.76 11.76 -5.21
CA GLU A 157 -8.99 11.97 -4.47
C GLU A 157 -10.14 11.39 -5.29
N VAL A 158 -10.68 10.26 -4.85
CA VAL A 158 -11.78 9.58 -5.54
C VAL A 158 -13.11 10.03 -4.96
N GLU A 159 -14.14 10.02 -5.79
CA GLU A 159 -15.47 10.53 -5.44
C GLU A 159 -16.57 9.53 -5.76
N TRP A 160 -17.76 9.73 -5.20
CA TRP A 160 -18.94 8.97 -5.58
C TRP A 160 -19.85 9.90 -6.38
N SER A 161 -19.91 9.73 -7.70
CA SER A 161 -20.78 10.53 -8.58
C SER A 161 -22.23 10.52 -8.09
N GLY A 162 -22.77 11.66 -7.64
CA GLY A 162 -24.11 11.75 -7.02
C GLY A 162 -24.22 11.26 -5.57
N GLY A 163 -23.10 10.98 -4.91
CA GLY A 163 -22.99 10.53 -3.53
C GLY A 163 -23.35 9.05 -3.30
N ILE A 164 -23.24 8.61 -2.04
CA ILE A 164 -23.66 7.27 -1.60
C ILE A 164 -25.06 7.38 -1.01
N THR A 165 -26.07 6.87 -1.72
CA THR A 165 -27.48 7.14 -1.41
C THR A 165 -28.29 5.94 -0.93
N ASN A 166 -27.81 4.71 -1.15
CA ASN A 166 -28.56 3.50 -0.78
C ASN A 166 -27.69 2.41 -0.13
N PRO A 167 -27.68 2.29 1.22
CA PRO A 167 -28.23 3.27 2.15
C PRO A 167 -27.38 4.56 2.18
N PRO A 168 -27.93 5.67 2.71
CA PRO A 168 -27.25 6.96 2.66
C PRO A 168 -25.98 6.97 3.51
N CYS A 169 -24.87 7.41 2.91
CA CYS A 169 -23.61 7.67 3.60
C CYS A 169 -23.07 9.05 3.17
N PRO A 170 -23.67 10.15 3.68
CA PRO A 170 -23.26 11.50 3.31
C PRO A 170 -21.93 11.90 3.94
N ASN A 171 -21.36 13.02 3.45
CA ASN A 171 -20.19 13.68 4.07
C ASN A 171 -18.97 12.76 4.20
N VAL A 172 -18.70 12.03 3.11
CA VAL A 172 -17.60 11.08 2.98
C VAL A 172 -16.61 11.54 1.92
N TYR A 173 -15.32 11.37 2.18
CA TYR A 173 -14.23 11.71 1.29
C TYR A 173 -13.21 10.59 1.30
N ALA A 174 -12.55 10.33 0.17
CA ALA A 174 -11.54 9.30 0.07
C ALA A 174 -10.27 9.83 -0.60
N HIS A 175 -9.12 9.41 -0.06
CA HIS A 175 -7.80 9.74 -0.57
C HIS A 175 -6.98 8.47 -0.67
N ILE A 176 -6.37 8.25 -1.83
CA ILE A 176 -5.58 7.06 -2.14
C ILE A 176 -4.16 7.52 -2.42
N VAL A 177 -3.18 6.96 -1.73
CA VAL A 177 -1.75 7.09 -2.08
C VAL A 177 -1.24 5.73 -2.53
N LEU A 178 -0.58 5.69 -3.68
CA LEU A 178 0.09 4.49 -4.17
C LEU A 178 1.59 4.75 -4.26
N THR A 179 2.39 3.79 -3.81
CA THR A 179 3.85 3.85 -3.97
C THR A 179 4.36 2.62 -4.72
N LEU A 180 5.24 2.85 -5.70
CA LEU A 180 5.91 1.80 -6.46
C LEU A 180 7.40 1.83 -6.10
N PRO A 181 7.88 0.93 -5.23
CA PRO A 181 9.30 0.85 -4.88
C PRO A 181 10.15 0.38 -6.07
N ALA A 182 11.43 0.77 -6.09
CA ALA A 182 12.40 0.23 -7.04
C ALA A 182 12.68 -1.25 -6.72
N ASN A 183 13.00 -2.02 -7.76
CA ASN A 183 13.37 -3.45 -7.62
C ASN A 183 12.33 -4.32 -6.90
N ALA A 184 11.04 -3.97 -6.97
CA ALA A 184 9.96 -4.68 -6.29
C ALA A 184 8.89 -5.22 -7.27
N THR A 185 8.30 -6.37 -6.93
CA THR A 185 7.16 -6.99 -7.64
C THR A 185 5.81 -6.59 -7.06
N TYR A 186 5.80 -5.58 -6.19
CA TYR A 186 4.62 -5.08 -5.51
C TYR A 186 4.58 -3.56 -5.53
N TYR A 187 3.39 -3.03 -5.35
CA TYR A 187 3.18 -1.63 -4.99
C TYR A 187 2.44 -1.57 -3.65
N THR A 188 2.63 -0.50 -2.91
CA THR A 188 1.92 -0.28 -1.63
C THR A 188 0.79 0.71 -1.81
N TYR A 189 -0.17 0.66 -0.90
CA TYR A 189 -1.27 1.60 -0.83
C TYR A 189 -1.42 2.18 0.58
N GLN A 190 -1.90 3.42 0.64
CA GLN A 190 -2.56 4.03 1.79
C GLN A 190 -3.96 4.44 1.31
N LEU A 191 -4.98 3.86 1.92
CA LEU A 191 -6.39 4.06 1.57
C LEU A 191 -7.06 4.76 2.73
N ARG A 192 -7.35 6.05 2.58
CA ARG A 192 -7.93 6.89 3.62
C ARG A 192 -9.39 7.17 3.31
N LEU A 193 -10.27 6.91 4.28
CA LEU A 193 -11.69 7.23 4.23
C LEU A 193 -12.02 8.16 5.39
N MET A 194 -12.50 9.36 5.03
CA MET A 194 -12.79 10.44 5.95
C MET A 194 -14.29 10.70 5.98
N PHE A 195 -14.79 10.86 7.18
CA PHE A 195 -16.17 11.12 7.51
C PHE A 195 -16.20 12.42 8.29
N ILE A 196 -16.63 13.52 7.67
CA ILE A 196 -16.71 14.81 8.37
C ILE A 196 -18.02 14.89 9.18
N ASN A 197 -18.18 15.91 10.03
CA ASN A 197 -19.38 16.01 10.86
C ASN A 197 -20.67 15.96 10.01
N SER A 198 -21.69 15.24 10.49
CA SER A 198 -22.94 15.05 9.75
C SER A 198 -24.14 15.08 10.70
N SER A 199 -25.18 15.83 10.34
CA SER A 199 -26.49 15.78 11.02
C SER A 199 -27.33 14.58 10.60
N ARG A 200 -26.93 13.87 9.54
CA ARG A 200 -27.59 12.67 9.00
C ARG A 200 -26.76 11.44 9.32
N SER A 201 -27.43 10.34 9.67
CA SER A 201 -26.72 9.07 9.87
C SER A 201 -26.06 8.62 8.57
N ARG A 202 -24.86 8.08 8.71
CA ARG A 202 -24.18 7.31 7.67
C ARG A 202 -24.37 5.84 7.98
N THR A 203 -25.09 5.16 7.12
CA THR A 203 -25.22 3.70 7.20
C THR A 203 -24.25 3.08 6.21
N ILE A 204 -23.45 2.12 6.67
CA ILE A 204 -22.55 1.34 5.81
C ILE A 204 -22.93 -0.13 5.92
N THR A 205 -23.28 -0.76 4.80
CA THR A 205 -23.66 -2.18 4.69
C THR A 205 -22.59 -3.05 4.05
N ASP A 206 -21.72 -2.44 3.25
CA ASP A 206 -20.48 -3.03 2.74
C ASP A 206 -19.45 -1.93 2.52
N LEU A 207 -18.19 -2.21 2.85
CA LEU A 207 -17.06 -1.32 2.62
C LEU A 207 -15.88 -2.15 2.16
N TYR A 208 -15.42 -1.92 0.93
CA TYR A 208 -14.23 -2.55 0.36
C TYR A 208 -13.22 -1.46 -0.06
N PRO A 209 -12.22 -1.14 0.80
CA PRO A 209 -11.15 -0.22 0.42
C PRO A 209 -10.40 -0.70 -0.83
N ILE A 210 -10.23 -2.01 -0.98
CA ILE A 210 -9.61 -2.62 -2.16
C ILE A 210 -10.24 -3.98 -2.49
N ARG A 211 -10.50 -4.20 -3.78
CA ARG A 211 -10.82 -5.48 -4.40
C ARG A 211 -9.76 -5.80 -5.44
N LEU A 212 -8.96 -6.83 -5.20
CA LEU A 212 -8.01 -7.37 -6.16
C LEU A 212 -8.66 -8.49 -6.96
N SER A 213 -8.53 -8.47 -8.28
CA SER A 213 -8.99 -9.53 -9.18
C SER A 213 -7.83 -10.11 -9.99
N PHE A 214 -7.84 -11.43 -10.16
CA PHE A 214 -6.83 -12.18 -10.91
C PHE A 214 -7.47 -13.39 -11.59
N SER A 215 -7.25 -13.54 -12.90
CA SER A 215 -7.85 -14.63 -13.68
C SER A 215 -7.13 -15.95 -13.48
N GLY A 216 -7.89 -17.04 -13.35
CA GLY A 216 -7.34 -18.40 -13.19
C GLY A 216 -6.67 -18.65 -11.84
N GLY A 217 -7.03 -17.88 -10.82
CA GLY A 217 -6.52 -18.02 -9.47
C GLY A 217 -7.06 -19.25 -8.72
N GLN A 218 -6.24 -19.81 -7.85
CA GLN A 218 -6.65 -20.69 -6.76
C GLN A 218 -6.26 -20.02 -5.44
N PRO A 219 -7.19 -19.88 -4.49
CA PRO A 219 -6.95 -19.12 -3.27
C PRO A 219 -5.92 -19.81 -2.37
N ARG A 220 -5.10 -18.96 -1.75
CA ARG A 220 -4.18 -19.28 -0.66
C ARG A 220 -4.21 -18.12 0.29
N THR A 221 -4.82 -18.33 1.45
CA THR A 221 -5.01 -17.29 2.46
C THR A 221 -4.38 -17.77 3.75
N GLU A 222 -3.62 -16.90 4.39
CA GLU A 222 -3.15 -17.19 5.74
C GLU A 222 -4.34 -17.41 6.67
N ASN A 223 -4.24 -18.38 7.57
CA ASN A 223 -5.26 -18.69 8.57
C ASN A 223 -4.58 -18.94 9.92
N GLY A 224 -3.78 -17.96 10.34
CA GLY A 224 -2.94 -17.99 11.53
C GLY A 224 -1.57 -18.61 11.26
N THR A 225 -0.79 -18.76 12.32
CA THR A 225 0.55 -19.33 12.28
C THR A 225 0.67 -20.55 13.20
N ALA A 226 1.53 -21.49 12.83
CA ALA A 226 1.94 -22.63 13.66
C ALA A 226 3.47 -22.80 13.56
N ASN A 227 4.13 -22.87 14.71
CA ASN A 227 5.60 -22.98 14.80
C ASN A 227 6.34 -21.88 14.01
N GLY A 228 5.82 -20.64 14.02
CA GLY A 228 6.40 -19.50 13.32
C GLY A 228 6.15 -19.43 11.81
N TYR A 229 5.32 -20.32 11.26
CA TYR A 229 4.97 -20.35 9.84
C TYR A 229 3.46 -20.18 9.60
N PRO A 230 3.05 -19.54 8.50
CA PRO A 230 1.66 -19.46 8.08
C PRO A 230 1.00 -20.83 7.92
N ILE A 231 -0.19 -20.97 8.50
CA ILE A 231 -1.18 -21.99 8.15
C ILE A 231 -1.91 -21.48 6.92
N VAL A 232 -1.98 -22.27 5.85
CA VAL A 232 -2.60 -21.83 4.59
C VAL A 232 -3.94 -22.51 4.39
N SER A 233 -4.98 -21.70 4.22
CA SER A 233 -6.27 -22.16 3.72
C SER A 233 -6.33 -22.01 2.20
N THR A 234 -6.87 -23.04 1.52
CA THR A 234 -7.18 -23.01 0.08
C THR A 234 -8.67 -22.86 -0.18
N ALA A 235 -9.45 -22.50 0.84
CA ALA A 235 -10.89 -22.32 0.71
C ALA A 235 -11.24 -20.94 0.14
N THR A 236 -12.38 -20.88 -0.53
CA THR A 236 -13.10 -19.61 -0.73
C THR A 236 -13.97 -19.34 0.49
N GLY A 237 -14.27 -18.08 0.77
CA GLY A 237 -15.14 -17.69 1.87
C GLY A 237 -14.71 -16.39 2.51
N LEU A 238 -15.37 -16.09 3.63
CA LEU A 238 -15.10 -14.92 4.45
C LEU A 238 -14.23 -15.33 5.63
N PHE A 239 -13.03 -14.76 5.69
CA PHE A 239 -12.01 -15.00 6.69
C PHE A 239 -12.06 -13.86 7.71
N TYR A 240 -12.68 -14.14 8.85
CA TYR A 240 -12.78 -13.24 10.00
C TYR A 240 -11.72 -13.66 11.03
N ASN A 241 -11.00 -12.72 11.66
CA ASN A 241 -10.62 -12.85 13.08
C ASN A 241 -9.91 -11.62 13.67
N PHE A 242 -10.56 -11.03 14.68
CA PHE A 242 -9.89 -10.32 15.77
C PHE A 242 -10.45 -10.82 17.11
N SER A 243 -9.95 -11.96 17.58
CA SER A 243 -9.91 -12.22 19.04
C SER A 243 -8.68 -11.51 19.57
N THR A 244 -8.72 -10.99 20.80
CA THR A 244 -7.69 -10.13 21.43
C THR A 244 -6.25 -10.67 21.42
N SER A 245 -6.03 -11.89 20.91
CA SER A 245 -4.75 -12.60 20.85
C SER A 245 -4.37 -13.16 19.47
N TYR A 246 -5.19 -13.05 18.41
CA TYR A 246 -4.88 -13.65 17.10
C TYR A 246 -5.33 -12.81 15.91
N SER A 247 -4.36 -12.20 15.22
CA SER A 247 -4.48 -11.65 13.86
C SER A 247 -4.02 -12.72 12.86
N GLN A 248 -4.94 -13.27 12.07
CA GLN A 248 -4.69 -14.55 11.37
C GLN A 248 -4.50 -14.44 9.85
N HIS A 249 -4.58 -13.24 9.27
CA HIS A 249 -4.75 -13.08 7.82
C HIS A 249 -3.87 -11.99 7.21
N HIS A 250 -2.58 -11.88 7.54
CA HIS A 250 -1.70 -10.82 7.02
C HIS A 250 -1.59 -10.81 5.49
N TRP A 251 -1.94 -11.91 4.83
CA TRP A 251 -1.96 -11.98 3.38
C TRP A 251 -2.98 -12.97 2.80
N SER A 252 -3.34 -12.72 1.55
CA SER A 252 -4.04 -13.67 0.68
C SER A 252 -3.51 -13.53 -0.74
N GLN A 253 -3.40 -14.65 -1.46
CA GLN A 253 -2.99 -14.69 -2.86
C GLN A 253 -3.81 -15.68 -3.67
N LEU A 254 -3.85 -15.43 -4.97
CA LEU A 254 -4.47 -16.25 -5.99
C LEU A 254 -3.37 -16.78 -6.91
N ASN A 255 -3.26 -18.10 -7.02
CA ASN A 255 -2.24 -18.76 -7.82
C ASN A 255 -2.84 -19.40 -9.06
N SER A 256 -2.32 -19.06 -10.25
CA SER A 256 -2.55 -19.86 -11.47
C SER A 256 -1.47 -20.91 -11.68
N SER A 257 -0.32 -20.75 -11.04
CA SER A 257 0.74 -21.77 -10.92
C SER A 257 1.50 -21.56 -9.61
N LEU A 258 2.56 -22.35 -9.37
CA LEU A 258 3.43 -22.17 -8.20
C LEU A 258 4.13 -20.81 -8.19
N THR A 259 4.40 -20.23 -9.36
CA THR A 259 5.20 -19.00 -9.53
C THR A 259 4.44 -17.89 -10.24
N ARG A 260 3.14 -18.04 -10.47
CA ARG A 260 2.30 -17.06 -11.15
C ARG A 260 1.00 -16.79 -10.41
N GLY A 261 0.73 -15.52 -10.15
CA GLY A 261 -0.42 -15.10 -9.37
C GLY A 261 -0.39 -13.64 -8.95
N ALA A 262 -1.33 -13.29 -8.07
CA ALA A 262 -1.38 -11.99 -7.43
C ALA A 262 -1.99 -12.09 -6.04
N GLY A 263 -1.73 -11.12 -5.17
CA GLY A 263 -2.29 -11.13 -3.83
C GLY A 263 -2.18 -9.78 -3.13
N ILE A 264 -2.75 -9.71 -1.94
CA ILE A 264 -2.61 -8.59 -1.02
C ILE A 264 -1.87 -9.03 0.23
N MET A 265 -1.11 -8.11 0.83
CA MET A 265 -0.45 -8.32 2.12
C MET A 265 -0.45 -7.03 2.94
N PHE A 266 -0.41 -7.14 4.25
CA PHE A 266 -0.43 -6.03 5.19
C PHE A 266 0.23 -6.43 6.51
N THR A 267 0.78 -5.45 7.23
CA THR A 267 1.40 -5.66 8.55
C THR A 267 0.34 -5.87 9.63
N ASP A 268 0.73 -6.32 10.83
CA ASP A 268 -0.16 -6.50 11.98
C ASP A 268 -1.02 -5.27 12.28
N ALA A 269 -0.39 -4.10 12.38
CA ALA A 269 -1.10 -2.84 12.68
C ALA A 269 -2.09 -2.47 11.56
N ALA A 270 -1.74 -2.76 10.30
CA ALA A 270 -2.64 -2.53 9.18
C ALA A 270 -3.78 -3.56 9.12
N ASN A 271 -3.51 -4.82 9.49
CA ASN A 271 -4.53 -5.86 9.64
C ASN A 271 -5.56 -5.49 10.70
N GLN A 272 -5.14 -4.95 11.84
CA GLN A 272 -6.06 -4.53 12.90
C GLN A 272 -7.09 -3.51 12.41
N MET A 273 -6.71 -2.64 11.47
CA MET A 273 -7.64 -1.67 10.87
C MET A 273 -8.75 -2.33 10.03
N LEU A 274 -8.60 -3.60 9.64
CA LEU A 274 -9.69 -4.37 9.04
C LEU A 274 -10.89 -4.49 9.98
N TYR A 275 -10.67 -4.51 11.29
CA TYR A 275 -11.71 -4.73 12.30
C TYR A 275 -12.19 -3.45 12.97
N PHE A 276 -11.78 -2.28 12.45
CA PHE A 276 -12.08 -0.97 13.05
C PHE A 276 -13.58 -0.76 13.31
N PHE A 277 -14.44 -1.24 12.41
CA PHE A 277 -15.88 -1.04 12.48
C PHE A 277 -16.61 -2.04 13.39
N ASP A 278 -15.95 -3.10 13.87
CA ASP A 278 -16.60 -4.13 14.69
C ASP A 278 -17.17 -3.55 15.99
N ALA A 279 -16.42 -2.64 16.63
CA ALA A 279 -16.87 -1.96 17.85
C ALA A 279 -18.06 -1.02 17.60
N ILE A 280 -18.13 -0.40 16.42
CA ILE A 280 -19.24 0.47 16.02
C ILE A 280 -20.49 -0.36 15.71
N ALA A 281 -20.30 -1.53 15.08
CA ALA A 281 -21.37 -2.47 14.77
C ALA A 281 -21.90 -3.21 16.01
N GLY A 282 -21.07 -3.36 17.05
CA GLY A 282 -21.33 -4.28 18.16
C GLY A 282 -21.29 -5.75 17.73
N ASN A 283 -20.65 -6.07 16.59
CA ASN A 283 -20.60 -7.41 16.00
C ASN A 283 -19.39 -7.52 15.06
N THR A 284 -19.01 -8.75 14.68
CA THR A 284 -17.93 -9.00 13.71
C THR A 284 -18.35 -8.55 12.31
N THR A 285 -17.65 -7.56 11.76
CA THR A 285 -17.87 -7.01 10.41
C THR A 285 -16.65 -7.16 9.52
N GLY A 286 -15.44 -6.99 10.06
CA GLY A 286 -14.17 -7.05 9.35
C GLY A 286 -13.80 -8.46 8.86
N ALA A 287 -13.44 -8.59 7.59
CA ALA A 287 -13.01 -9.86 6.99
C ALA A 287 -12.16 -9.67 5.74
N LEU A 288 -11.38 -10.69 5.38
CA LEU A 288 -11.00 -10.90 3.98
C LEU A 288 -12.07 -11.74 3.29
N ASN A 289 -12.62 -11.25 2.19
CA ASN A 289 -13.47 -12.06 1.32
C ASN A 289 -12.63 -12.63 0.18
N VAL A 290 -12.54 -13.96 0.10
CA VAL A 290 -11.68 -14.66 -0.83
C VAL A 290 -12.53 -15.53 -1.74
N ALA A 291 -12.48 -15.26 -3.03
CA ALA A 291 -13.11 -16.03 -4.09
C ALA A 291 -12.04 -16.63 -5.02
N SER A 292 -12.45 -17.47 -5.97
CA SER A 292 -11.53 -18.10 -6.94
C SER A 292 -10.77 -17.08 -7.80
N GLY A 293 -11.36 -15.92 -8.07
CA GLY A 293 -10.76 -14.88 -8.92
C GLY A 293 -10.62 -13.51 -8.25
N ALA A 294 -10.92 -13.38 -6.96
CA ALA A 294 -10.86 -12.11 -6.27
C ALA A 294 -10.51 -12.23 -4.79
N ILE A 295 -9.87 -11.19 -4.27
CA ILE A 295 -9.63 -10.97 -2.84
C ILE A 295 -10.12 -9.56 -2.52
N GLU A 296 -10.96 -9.43 -1.50
CA GLU A 296 -11.48 -8.15 -1.04
C GLU A 296 -11.10 -7.94 0.42
N LEU A 297 -10.54 -6.76 0.72
CA LEU A 297 -10.38 -6.27 2.08
C LEU A 297 -11.72 -5.67 2.51
N CYS A 298 -12.40 -6.24 3.50
CA CYS A 298 -13.77 -5.86 3.85
C CYS A 298 -13.90 -5.43 5.32
N PRO A 299 -13.65 -4.16 5.67
CA PRO A 299 -13.89 -3.66 7.03
C PRO A 299 -15.35 -3.65 7.45
N VAL A 300 -16.28 -3.61 6.49
CA VAL A 300 -17.70 -3.85 6.73
C VAL A 300 -18.20 -4.86 5.70
N THR A 301 -18.80 -5.95 6.17
CA THR A 301 -19.42 -6.99 5.35
C THR A 301 -20.93 -7.00 5.55
N THR A 302 -21.64 -7.75 4.70
CA THR A 302 -23.09 -7.91 4.78
C THR A 302 -23.58 -8.60 6.07
N ARG A 303 -22.69 -9.07 6.95
CA ARG A 303 -23.06 -9.68 8.24
C ARG A 303 -23.60 -8.68 9.24
N ALA A 304 -23.10 -7.46 9.23
CA ALA A 304 -23.60 -6.39 10.08
C ALA A 304 -23.31 -5.02 9.46
N SER A 305 -24.28 -4.13 9.56
CA SER A 305 -24.13 -2.74 9.14
C SER A 305 -23.65 -1.87 10.30
N VAL A 306 -22.95 -0.79 9.98
CA VAL A 306 -22.66 0.28 10.94
C VAL A 306 -23.49 1.52 10.64
N SER A 307 -23.78 2.30 11.69
CA SER A 307 -24.55 3.54 11.59
C SER A 307 -23.99 4.58 12.57
N PHE A 308 -23.59 5.75 12.10
CA PHE A 308 -22.97 6.78 12.94
C PHE A 308 -23.07 8.19 12.34
N THR A 309 -22.96 9.23 13.19
CA THR A 309 -23.04 10.66 12.82
C THR A 309 -21.78 11.48 13.18
N TYR A 310 -20.91 10.95 14.04
CA TYR A 310 -19.68 11.63 14.49
C TYR A 310 -18.52 11.46 13.50
N PRO A 311 -17.57 12.41 13.42
CA PRO A 311 -16.48 12.33 12.45
C PRO A 311 -15.56 11.13 12.68
N LEU A 312 -15.01 10.57 11.59
CA LEU A 312 -14.05 9.47 11.59
C LEU A 312 -12.97 9.69 10.51
N ASP A 313 -11.75 9.27 10.76
CA ASP A 313 -10.63 9.27 9.81
C ASP A 313 -9.95 7.91 9.88
N VAL A 314 -10.21 7.05 8.90
CA VAL A 314 -9.78 5.65 8.90
C VAL A 314 -8.81 5.43 7.74
N ILE A 315 -7.70 4.74 8.01
CA ILE A 315 -6.65 4.49 7.03
C ILE A 315 -6.30 3.00 7.01
N TRP A 316 -6.26 2.42 5.81
CA TRP A 316 -5.74 1.08 5.57
C TRP A 316 -4.44 1.15 4.78
N TYR A 317 -3.46 0.38 5.24
CA TYR A 317 -2.16 0.23 4.59
C TYR A 317 -2.01 -1.20 4.09
N GLY A 318 -1.22 -1.38 3.03
CA GLY A 318 -0.89 -2.71 2.55
C GLY A 318 -0.16 -2.66 1.21
N ALA A 319 -0.03 -3.83 0.59
CA ALA A 319 0.59 -3.98 -0.71
C ALA A 319 -0.22 -4.93 -1.59
N VAL A 320 -0.12 -4.70 -2.90
CA VAL A 320 -0.59 -5.61 -3.94
C VAL A 320 0.64 -6.17 -4.64
N VAL A 321 0.70 -7.50 -4.71
CA VAL A 321 1.78 -8.24 -5.34
C VAL A 321 1.27 -8.84 -6.65
N THR A 322 2.05 -8.72 -7.72
CA THR A 322 1.81 -9.46 -8.97
C THR A 322 3.10 -10.18 -9.35
N PHE A 323 3.05 -11.50 -9.40
CA PHE A 323 4.23 -12.35 -9.56
C PHE A 323 4.05 -13.31 -10.72
N ASP A 324 5.13 -13.53 -11.47
CA ASP A 324 5.24 -14.48 -12.58
C ASP A 324 6.71 -14.88 -12.70
N GLY A 325 7.02 -16.17 -12.60
CA GLY A 325 8.39 -16.68 -12.54
C GLY A 325 9.22 -16.11 -11.38
N THR A 326 8.58 -15.51 -10.37
CA THR A 326 9.20 -14.75 -9.28
C THR A 326 8.60 -15.13 -7.93
N THR A 327 9.13 -14.55 -6.86
CA THR A 327 8.73 -14.84 -5.47
C THR A 327 7.24 -14.50 -5.23
N PRO A 328 6.39 -15.49 -4.87
CA PRO A 328 5.01 -15.24 -4.45
C PRO A 328 4.96 -14.61 -3.05
N ILE A 329 3.76 -14.29 -2.54
CA ILE A 329 3.63 -13.87 -1.14
C ILE A 329 4.00 -15.04 -0.23
N TYR A 330 3.44 -16.22 -0.47
CA TYR A 330 3.82 -17.45 0.21
C TYR A 330 4.06 -18.60 -0.77
N ASN A 331 5.21 -19.25 -0.62
CA ASN A 331 5.58 -20.48 -1.32
C ASN A 331 5.51 -21.65 -0.35
N SER A 332 4.50 -22.52 -0.53
CA SER A 332 4.29 -23.68 0.34
C SER A 332 5.38 -24.74 0.24
N SER A 333 6.11 -24.80 -0.88
CA SER A 333 7.10 -25.87 -1.14
C SER A 333 8.32 -25.75 -0.24
N ASN A 334 8.71 -24.52 0.12
CA ASN A 334 9.89 -24.25 0.94
C ASN A 334 9.63 -23.21 2.04
N LYS A 335 8.36 -22.88 2.30
CA LYS A 335 7.92 -21.91 3.31
C LYS A 335 8.58 -20.53 3.21
N SER A 336 8.95 -20.12 1.99
CA SER A 336 9.55 -18.81 1.70
C SER A 336 8.53 -17.86 1.07
N GLY A 337 8.89 -16.59 0.92
CA GLY A 337 8.07 -15.63 0.17
C GLY A 337 8.13 -14.22 0.75
N LEU A 338 7.34 -13.32 0.18
CA LEU A 338 7.22 -11.94 0.67
C LEU A 338 6.50 -11.83 2.02
N TRP A 339 5.76 -12.86 2.45
CA TRP A 339 5.07 -12.88 3.74
C TRP A 339 6.01 -12.58 4.93
N ILE A 340 7.29 -12.94 4.82
CA ILE A 340 8.31 -12.64 5.84
C ILE A 340 8.41 -11.12 6.08
N THR A 341 8.17 -10.30 5.06
CA THR A 341 8.25 -8.84 5.18
C THR A 341 7.11 -8.24 6.01
N VAL A 342 5.99 -8.96 6.15
CA VAL A 342 4.86 -8.51 6.98
C VAL A 342 4.87 -9.17 8.36
N GLU A 343 5.28 -10.44 8.46
CA GLU A 343 5.32 -11.18 9.72
C GLU A 343 6.58 -10.88 10.56
N TYR A 344 7.71 -10.64 9.88
CA TYR A 344 9.02 -10.41 10.50
C TYR A 344 9.70 -9.21 9.84
N PRO A 345 9.13 -8.00 9.96
CA PRO A 345 9.72 -6.81 9.35
C PRO A 345 11.17 -6.61 9.86
N PRO A 346 12.11 -6.22 8.98
CA PRO A 346 13.49 -5.98 9.37
C PRO A 346 13.55 -4.96 10.53
N THR A 347 14.22 -5.33 11.62
CA THR A 347 14.51 -4.38 12.70
C THR A 347 15.76 -3.60 12.32
N ILE A 348 15.63 -2.29 12.13
CA ILE A 348 16.75 -1.40 11.81
C ILE A 348 17.04 -0.54 13.04
N THR A 349 18.28 -0.56 13.51
CA THR A 349 18.75 0.43 14.49
C THR A 349 19.28 1.64 13.72
N VAL A 350 18.61 2.79 13.87
CA VAL A 350 19.08 4.06 13.32
C VAL A 350 19.94 4.75 14.38
N THR A 351 21.19 5.01 14.04
CA THR A 351 22.12 5.77 14.89
C THR A 351 22.47 7.07 14.19
N THR A 352 22.38 8.17 14.93
CA THR A 352 22.84 9.49 14.50
C THR A 352 24.14 9.79 15.22
N GLU A 353 25.21 10.08 14.49
CA GLU A 353 26.50 10.50 15.03
C GLU A 353 26.64 12.00 14.73
N SER A 354 26.99 12.79 15.74
CA SER A 354 27.25 14.24 15.65
C SER A 354 28.72 14.53 15.43
#